data_AF-A0A6F9LTR3-F1
#
_entry.id   AF-A0A6F9LTR3-F1
#
_cell.length_a   1.000
_cell.length_b   1.000
_cell.length_c   1.000
_cell.angle_alpha   90.00
_cell.angle_beta   90.00
_cell.angle_gamma   90.00
#
_symmetry.space_group_name_H-M   'P 1'
#
loop_
_entity.id
_entity.type
_entity.pdbx_description
1 polymer ?
#
loop_
_entity_poly.entity_id
_entity_poly.type
_entity_poly.pdbx_seq_one_letter_code
_entity_poly.pdbx_strand_id
1 'polypeptide(L)' 'MPNQINGFEYEFKACFEALEQGKIECDAMKHDEILKVMSLMDELRKIMGVKFIGE' A
#
# COMPACT_ATOMS: atom_id res chain seq x y z
N MET A 1 3.06 24.74 3.35
CA MET A 1 3.06 23.26 3.38
C MET A 1 4.43 22.83 3.87
N PRO A 2 4.56 21.82 4.75
CA PRO A 2 5.90 21.38 5.17
C PRO A 2 6.67 20.92 3.92
N ASN A 3 7.96 21.19 3.86
CA ASN A 3 8.81 20.71 2.78
C ASN A 3 8.88 19.18 2.90
N GLN A 4 8.16 18.48 2.02
CA GLN A 4 8.37 17.05 1.84
C GLN A 4 9.78 16.85 1.30
N ILE A 5 10.58 16.08 2.02
CA ILE A 5 11.97 15.77 1.70
C ILE A 5 12.00 14.64 0.67
N ASN A 6 11.17 13.61 0.85
CA ASN A 6 11.11 12.45 -0.04
C ASN A 6 9.69 12.08 -0.50
N GLY A 7 8.65 12.73 0.03
CA GLY A 7 7.25 12.50 -0.34
C GLY A 7 6.55 11.39 0.45
N PHE A 8 7.28 10.68 1.31
CA PHE A 8 6.77 9.56 2.12
C PHE A 8 6.43 9.95 3.56
N GLU A 9 6.44 11.24 3.89
CA GLU A 9 6.29 11.69 5.27
C GLU A 9 4.91 11.33 5.85
N TYR A 10 3.88 11.26 5.00
CA TYR A 10 2.54 10.88 5.43
C TYR A 10 2.45 9.39 5.75
N GLU A 11 3.04 8.55 4.92
CA GLU A 11 3.11 7.10 5.08
C GLU A 11 3.92 6.74 6.32
N PHE A 12 5.07 7.40 6.51
CA PHE A 12 5.90 7.23 7.70
C PHE A 12 5.11 7.59 8.96
N LYS A 13 4.43 8.74 8.96
CA LYS A 13 3.64 9.19 10.11
C LYS A 13 2.49 8.24 10.41
N ALA A 14 1.74 7.79 9.40
CA ALA A 14 0.64 6.84 9.58
C ALA A 14 1.11 5.50 10.17
N CYS A 15 2.26 5.00 9.71
CA CYS A 15 2.89 3.80 10.26
C CYS A 15 3.33 3.99 11.71
N PHE A 16 4.00 5.11 11.99
CA PHE A 16 4.45 5.44 13.34
C PHE A 16 3.29 5.52 14.34
N GLU A 17 2.20 6.22 13.99
CA GLU A 17 1.02 6.33 14.84
C GLU A 17 0.33 4.98 15.09
N ALA A 18 0.28 4.10 14.09
CA ALA A 18 -0.27 2.75 14.25
C ALA A 18 0.56 1.92 15.24
N LEU A 19 1.89 2.00 15.14
CA LEU A 19 2.81 1.31 16.05
C LEU A 19 2.70 1.83 17.49
N GLU A 20 2.64 3.15 17.69
CA GLU A 20 2.46 3.74 19.03
C GLU A 20 1.15 3.29 19.69
N GLN A 21 0.09 3.08 18.89
CA GLN A 21 -1.21 2.59 19.35
C GLN A 21 -1.26 1.06 19.51
N GLY A 22 -0.15 0.34 19.26
CA GLY A 22 -0.10 -1.12 19.33
C GLY A 22 -0.94 -1.83 18.26
N LYS A 23 -1.28 -1.14 17.16
CA LYS A 23 -2.02 -1.72 16.04
C LYS A 23 -1.09 -2.60 15.21
N ILE A 24 -1.69 -3.63 14.59
CA ILE A 24 -0.99 -4.51 13.65
C ILE A 24 -1.00 -3.98 12.22
N GLU A 25 -1.77 -2.92 11.96
CA GLU A 25 -1.91 -2.29 10.64
C GLU A 25 -2.25 -0.80 10.72
N CYS A 26 -2.06 -0.10 9.60
CA CYS A 26 -2.37 1.33 9.46
C CYS A 26 -3.80 1.52 8.96
N ASP A 27 -4.57 2.41 9.59
CA ASP A 27 -5.95 2.70 9.15
C ASP A 27 -6.04 3.31 7.74
N ALA A 28 -4.99 4.04 7.33
CA ALA A 28 -4.89 4.64 5.99
C ALA A 28 -4.56 3.63 4.89
N MET A 29 -4.06 2.44 5.25
CA MET A 29 -3.67 1.37 4.33
C MET A 29 -3.99 0.01 4.96
N LYS A 30 -5.28 -0.31 5.06
CA LYS A 30 -5.72 -1.59 5.62
C LYS A 30 -5.35 -2.75 4.70
N HIS A 31 -4.97 -3.88 5.29
CA HIS A 31 -4.50 -5.03 4.54
C HIS A 31 -5.61 -5.60 3.62
N ASP A 32 -6.86 -5.58 4.05
CA ASP A 32 -7.98 -6.10 3.25
C ASP A 32 -8.23 -5.26 1.99
N GLU A 33 -8.03 -3.95 2.06
CA GLU A 33 -8.13 -3.04 0.92
C GLU A 33 -6.94 -3.21 -0.04
N ILE A 34 -5.72 -3.36 0.50
CA ILE A 34 -4.52 -3.64 -0.30
C ILE A 34 -4.73 -4.92 -1.11
N LEU A 35 -5.22 -6.00 -0.50
CA LEU A 35 -5.46 -7.27 -1.20
C LEU A 35 -6.50 -7.15 -2.33
N LYS A 36 -7.55 -6.34 -2.15
CA LYS A 36 -8.54 -6.05 -3.21
C LYS A 36 -7.89 -5.34 -4.39
N VAL A 37 -7.05 -4.33 -4.13
CA VAL A 37 -6.32 -3.59 -5.17
C VAL A 37 -5.33 -4.51 -5.88
N MET A 38 -4.57 -5.33 -5.14
CA MET A 38 -3.64 -6.29 -5.74
C MET A 38 -4.36 -7.28 -6.67
N SER A 39 -5.49 -7.83 -6.22
CA SER A 39 -6.30 -8.75 -7.03
C SER A 39 -6.81 -8.08 -8.31
N LEU A 40 -7.30 -6.83 -8.22
CA LEU A 40 -7.72 -6.04 -9.37
C LEU A 40 -6.56 -5.80 -10.35
N MET A 41 -5.37 -5.46 -9.84
CA MET A 41 -4.20 -5.26 -10.68
C MET A 41 -3.79 -6.54 -11.40
N ASP A 42 -3.88 -7.69 -10.74
CA ASP A 42 -3.61 -8.99 -11.38
C ASP A 42 -4.62 -9.34 -12.48
N GLU A 43 -5.89 -9.01 -12.30
CA GLU A 43 -6.92 -9.15 -13.35
C GLU A 43 -6.60 -8.24 -14.55
N LEU A 44 -6.24 -6.98 -14.30
CA LEU A 44 -5.85 -6.04 -15.35
C LEU A 44 -4.63 -6.54 -16.13
N ARG A 45 -3.60 -7.05 -15.44
CA ARG A 45 -2.41 -7.63 -16.08
C ARG A 45 -2.78 -8.80 -16.99
N LYS A 46 -3.66 -9.69 -16.54
CA LYS A 46 -4.15 -10.82 -17.36
C LYS A 46 -4.83 -10.34 -18.64
N ILE A 47 -5.67 -9.31 -18.54
CA ILE A 47 -6.35 -8.72 -19.71
C ILE A 47 -5.34 -8.09 -20.67
N MET A 48 -4.32 -7.40 -20.15
CA MET A 48 -3.28 -6.74 -20.95
C MET A 48 -2.21 -7.70 -21.48
N GLY A 49 -2.23 -8.97 -21.07
CA GLY A 49 -1.22 -9.97 -21.46
C GLY A 49 0.15 -9.77 -20.80
N VAL A 50 0.23 -9.01 -19.71
CA VAL A 50 1.47 -8.78 -18.95
C VAL A 50 1.70 -9.94 -17.99
N LYS A 51 2.82 -10.65 -18.15
CA LYS A 51 3.22 -11.78 -17.31
C LYS A 51 4.59 -11.55 -16.68
N PHE A 52 4.73 -11.95 -15.42
CA PHE A 52 6.03 -11.95 -14.76
C PHE A 52 6.74 -13.29 -14.92
N ILE A 53 8.07 -13.28 -14.84
CA ILE A 53 8.87 -14.49 -14.90
C ILE A 53 8.64 -15.27 -13.59
N GLY A 54 8.06 -16.45 -13.69
CA GLY A 54 7.74 -17.31 -12.54
C GLY A 54 6.24 -17.44 -12.23
N GLU A 55 5.37 -16.72 -12.96
CA GLU A 55 3.91 -16.98 -13.00
C GLU A 55 3.53 -18.08 -14.00
#